data_AF-A0AAN7ZJS0-F1
#
_entry.id   AF-A0AAN7ZJS0-F1
#
_cell.length_a   1.000
_cell.length_b   1.000
_cell.length_c   1.000
_cell.angle_alpha   90.00
_cell.angle_beta   90.00
_cell.angle_gamma   90.00
#
_symmetry.space_group_name_H-M   'P 1'
#
loop_
_entity.id
_entity.type
_entity.pdbx_description
1 polymer ?
#
loop_
_entity_poly.entity_id
_entity_poly.type
_entity_poly.pdbx_seq_one_letter_code
_entity_poly.pdbx_strand_id
1 'polypeptide(L)'
;MPADHSKPKLSGFLFIFYDLECTQDKKLSDTQSLHEPNLCVFNQRCEECINEPLENLICNNCCARQQVLKFTDVIGRFVNYILGVRQRFNNVIIMAHNSQAYDAQFVLNYILTKTKFKPELIMRFSKIISMTINNVRFIDSLNYLPMALAKLPKAFGLGDNFKKGFFPYLFNTTENQNYIGHYPNIKYYRPDAMKTEEREQFIKWYNENQDEVFDMQKEIVSYCISDVNILTLACVKFRELLVASGNVCPYTEACTIASSCNKLFRRNFLKRDTIGLIPRQGYRYRDNQSKIAIEWLLWEENVRGITILHAAKQKEITLGGRLVDGYCAETNQIFEMMGCFYHGCTKCFKNDRDKPIYNNKWETMNLRYESSISKIEHLKKLEYDVIVKWECEFKKEKNTEIDEYVSAHPLINYSPLNVRDCFYGGRTGNIKSYYKAKDGEKIKYIDVCSLYPWVCKYGKFPVGHPDIFVGKECSNLDLSKTDGVIKCKVLPPQTLFHPVLPTKLNKS
;
A
#
# COMPACT_ATOMS: atom_id res chain seq x y z
N MET A 1 13.44 10.37 -2.12
CA MET A 1 12.02 10.35 -2.58
C MET A 1 11.79 11.58 -3.45
N PRO A 2 11.17 11.51 -4.64
CA PRO A 2 11.05 12.67 -5.51
C PRO A 2 9.98 13.65 -5.02
N ALA A 3 10.31 14.95 -5.01
CA ALA A 3 9.33 16.03 -4.83
C ALA A 3 8.26 15.99 -5.95
N ASP A 4 7.04 16.41 -5.65
CA ASP A 4 5.92 16.41 -6.61
C ASP A 4 5.67 17.82 -7.15
N HIS A 5 6.02 18.05 -8.42
CA HIS A 5 5.81 19.33 -9.12
C HIS A 5 4.54 19.36 -9.99
N SER A 6 3.71 18.31 -9.92
CA SER A 6 2.47 18.26 -10.71
C SER A 6 1.42 19.23 -10.19
N LYS A 7 0.63 19.81 -11.10
CA LYS A 7 -0.56 20.58 -10.76
C LYS A 7 -1.74 19.64 -10.46
N PRO A 8 -2.60 19.96 -9.49
CA PRO A 8 -3.76 19.14 -9.21
C PRO A 8 -4.73 19.14 -10.38
N LYS A 9 -5.35 17.97 -10.63
CA LYS A 9 -6.41 17.84 -11.63
C LYS A 9 -7.72 18.33 -11.03
N LEU A 10 -8.00 19.62 -11.19
CA LEU A 10 -9.17 20.32 -10.67
C LEU A 10 -10.21 20.67 -11.75
N SER A 11 -10.01 20.26 -12.99
CA SER A 11 -10.96 20.48 -14.10
C SER A 11 -11.12 19.24 -14.98
N GLY A 12 -12.12 19.26 -15.84
CA GLY A 12 -12.60 18.16 -16.66
C GLY A 12 -13.06 16.95 -15.83
N PHE A 13 -13.56 17.13 -14.61
CA PHE A 13 -13.95 16.00 -13.74
C PHE A 13 -15.47 15.86 -13.58
N LEU A 14 -15.90 14.62 -13.37
CA LEU A 14 -17.22 14.26 -12.86
C LEU A 14 -17.06 13.32 -11.67
N PHE A 15 -17.61 13.68 -10.53
CA PHE A 15 -17.75 12.79 -9.38
C PHE A 15 -19.14 12.20 -9.37
N ILE A 16 -19.23 10.90 -9.14
CA ILE A 16 -20.50 10.17 -8.95
C ILE A 16 -20.41 9.48 -7.60
N PHE A 17 -21.27 9.87 -6.67
CA PHE A 17 -21.43 9.23 -5.35
C PHE A 17 -22.66 8.35 -5.41
N TYR A 18 -22.55 7.08 -5.06
CA TYR A 18 -23.66 6.14 -5.18
C TYR A 18 -23.77 5.23 -3.96
N ASP A 19 -24.93 4.62 -3.84
CA ASP A 19 -25.21 3.54 -2.90
C ASP A 19 -26.17 2.53 -3.54
N LEU A 20 -26.09 1.28 -3.08
CA LEU A 20 -26.90 0.18 -3.59
C LEU A 20 -27.70 -0.45 -2.46
N GLU A 21 -29.00 -0.65 -2.70
CA GLU A 21 -29.79 -1.57 -1.90
C GLU A 21 -29.95 -2.90 -2.63
N CYS A 22 -29.90 -3.99 -1.87
CA CYS A 22 -29.98 -5.34 -2.40
C CYS A 22 -31.09 -6.13 -1.71
N THR A 23 -31.78 -6.96 -2.48
CA THR A 23 -32.59 -8.06 -1.93
C THR A 23 -31.70 -9.25 -1.59
N GLN A 24 -32.24 -10.17 -0.78
CA GLN A 24 -31.56 -11.38 -0.33
C GLN A 24 -32.43 -12.63 -0.51
N ASP A 25 -33.33 -12.61 -1.49
CA ASP A 25 -34.37 -13.63 -1.69
C ASP A 25 -33.79 -15.01 -2.05
N LYS A 26 -32.64 -15.05 -2.73
CA LYS A 26 -32.01 -16.29 -3.18
C LYS A 26 -31.03 -16.81 -2.12
N LYS A 27 -31.26 -18.02 -1.61
CA LYS A 27 -30.31 -18.70 -0.72
C LYS A 27 -29.24 -19.45 -1.52
N LEU A 28 -27.98 -19.30 -1.12
CA LEU A 28 -26.85 -20.10 -1.60
C LEU A 28 -26.62 -21.33 -0.69
N SER A 29 -26.91 -21.20 0.60
CA SER A 29 -26.88 -22.27 1.59
C SER A 29 -27.80 -21.94 2.77
N ASP A 30 -27.86 -22.81 3.78
CA ASP A 30 -28.64 -22.57 5.01
C ASP A 30 -28.22 -21.29 5.75
N THR A 31 -26.98 -20.83 5.55
CA THR A 31 -26.40 -19.68 6.27
C THR A 31 -26.05 -18.50 5.37
N GLN A 32 -26.19 -18.63 4.04
CA GLN A 32 -25.78 -17.59 3.08
C GLN A 32 -26.90 -17.29 2.07
N SER A 33 -27.21 -16.00 1.93
CA SER A 33 -28.05 -15.44 0.88
C SER A 33 -27.18 -14.79 -0.20
N LEU A 34 -27.67 -14.84 -1.44
CA LEU A 34 -27.15 -14.07 -2.55
C LEU A 34 -27.76 -12.67 -2.48
N HIS A 35 -26.90 -11.65 -2.48
CA HIS A 35 -27.32 -10.26 -2.55
C HIS A 35 -27.54 -9.87 -4.01
N GLU A 36 -28.71 -9.31 -4.34
CA GLU A 36 -29.07 -8.86 -5.68
C GLU A 36 -29.48 -7.37 -5.66
N PRO A 37 -28.73 -6.47 -6.31
CA PRO A 37 -29.05 -5.05 -6.33
C PRO A 37 -30.42 -4.77 -6.96
N ASN A 38 -31.32 -4.11 -6.22
CA ASN A 38 -32.66 -3.72 -6.68
C ASN A 38 -32.91 -2.20 -6.67
N LEU A 39 -32.01 -1.43 -6.06
CA LEU A 39 -32.00 0.02 -6.12
C LEU A 39 -30.56 0.54 -6.25
N CYS A 40 -30.36 1.55 -7.09
CA CYS A 40 -29.15 2.38 -7.08
C CYS A 40 -29.58 3.84 -7.06
N VAL A 41 -29.14 4.56 -6.05
CA VAL A 41 -29.22 6.02 -6.03
C VAL A 41 -27.82 6.55 -6.24
N PHE A 42 -27.70 7.59 -7.06
CA PHE A 42 -26.44 8.30 -7.20
C PHE A 42 -26.62 9.79 -7.38
N ASN A 43 -25.70 10.52 -6.76
CA ASN A 43 -25.51 11.94 -6.95
C ASN A 43 -24.29 12.19 -7.82
N GLN A 44 -24.30 13.24 -8.65
CA GLN A 44 -23.16 13.63 -9.45
C GLN A 44 -22.82 15.11 -9.35
N ARG A 45 -21.52 15.39 -9.40
CA ARG A 45 -20.93 16.72 -9.18
C ARG A 45 -19.76 16.93 -10.15
N CYS A 46 -19.89 17.87 -11.06
CA CYS A 46 -18.78 18.34 -11.90
C CYS A 46 -18.17 19.63 -11.33
N GLU A 47 -17.14 20.16 -11.98
CA GLU A 47 -16.46 21.38 -11.54
C GLU A 47 -17.36 22.61 -11.38
N GLU A 48 -18.41 22.74 -12.20
CA GLU A 48 -19.35 23.87 -12.13
C GLU A 48 -20.32 23.79 -10.96
N CYS A 49 -20.73 22.57 -10.56
CA CYS A 49 -21.80 22.37 -9.58
C CYS A 49 -21.33 21.69 -8.29
N ILE A 50 -20.03 21.50 -8.11
CA ILE A 50 -19.48 20.81 -6.94
C ILE A 50 -19.81 21.52 -5.62
N ASN A 51 -19.91 22.85 -5.64
CA ASN A 51 -20.23 23.67 -4.47
C ASN A 51 -21.72 24.07 -4.39
N GLU A 52 -22.52 23.66 -5.36
CA GLU A 52 -23.95 23.98 -5.38
C GLU A 52 -24.72 23.15 -4.35
N PRO A 53 -25.80 23.68 -3.76
CA PRO A 53 -26.66 22.95 -2.83
C PRO A 53 -27.22 21.63 -3.40
N LEU A 54 -27.71 20.73 -2.52
CA LEU A 54 -28.30 19.44 -2.92
C LEU A 54 -29.67 19.63 -3.61
N GLU A 55 -30.39 20.67 -3.22
CA GLU A 55 -31.73 21.05 -3.70
C GLU A 55 -31.70 21.45 -5.18
N ASN A 56 -30.56 21.95 -5.65
CA ASN A 56 -30.39 22.23 -7.06
C ASN A 56 -30.17 20.88 -7.76
N LEU A 57 -31.19 20.37 -8.47
CA LEU A 57 -31.15 19.03 -9.05
C LEU A 57 -30.57 18.99 -10.47
N ILE A 58 -30.42 20.14 -11.13
CA ILE A 58 -29.96 20.24 -12.53
C ILE A 58 -28.65 21.04 -12.58
N CYS A 59 -27.76 20.66 -13.48
CA CYS A 59 -26.54 21.38 -13.83
C CYS A 59 -26.45 21.44 -15.37
N ASN A 60 -26.02 22.58 -15.91
CA ASN A 60 -25.88 22.75 -17.37
C ASN A 60 -24.82 21.80 -17.96
N ASN A 61 -23.77 21.51 -17.21
CA ASN A 61 -22.70 20.62 -17.65
C ASN A 61 -22.99 19.15 -17.33
N CYS A 62 -23.25 18.77 -16.07
CA CYS A 62 -23.50 17.37 -15.72
C CYS A 62 -24.98 16.94 -15.73
N CYS A 63 -25.91 17.76 -16.21
CA CYS A 63 -27.35 17.43 -16.27
C CYS A 63 -27.96 17.11 -14.88
N ALA A 64 -28.80 16.07 -14.79
CA ALA A 64 -29.44 15.66 -13.54
C ALA A 64 -28.42 15.20 -12.49
N ARG A 65 -28.44 15.86 -11.33
CA ARG A 65 -27.48 15.66 -10.24
C ARG A 65 -27.87 14.55 -9.28
N GLN A 66 -29.13 14.14 -9.22
CA GLN A 66 -29.57 12.97 -8.46
C GLN A 66 -30.38 12.08 -9.39
N GLN A 67 -30.07 10.79 -9.38
CA GLN A 67 -30.77 9.80 -10.19
C GLN A 67 -31.08 8.58 -9.34
N VAL A 68 -32.27 8.01 -9.60
CA VAL A 68 -32.79 6.83 -8.90
C VAL A 68 -33.07 5.75 -9.94
N LEU A 69 -32.33 4.65 -9.86
CA LEU A 69 -32.50 3.48 -10.72
C LEU A 69 -33.19 2.38 -9.92
N LYS A 70 -34.47 2.13 -10.24
CA LYS A 70 -35.28 1.06 -9.66
C LYS A 70 -35.42 -0.13 -10.61
N PHE A 71 -35.84 -1.28 -10.05
CA PHE A 71 -36.25 -2.50 -10.75
C PHE A 71 -35.09 -3.33 -11.34
N THR A 72 -35.34 -4.12 -12.38
CA THR A 72 -34.37 -5.08 -12.92
C THR A 72 -33.20 -4.40 -13.65
N ASP A 73 -32.03 -5.05 -13.57
CA ASP A 73 -30.75 -4.61 -14.18
C ASP A 73 -30.24 -3.23 -13.72
N VAL A 74 -30.39 -2.92 -12.43
CA VAL A 74 -29.85 -1.69 -11.82
C VAL A 74 -28.37 -1.47 -12.14
N ILE A 75 -27.55 -2.51 -11.99
CA ILE A 75 -26.10 -2.42 -12.25
C ILE A 75 -25.83 -2.17 -13.73
N GLY A 76 -26.52 -2.83 -14.65
CA GLY A 76 -26.32 -2.60 -16.06
C GLY A 76 -26.69 -1.19 -16.49
N ARG A 77 -27.82 -0.67 -16.01
CA ARG A 77 -28.22 0.73 -16.23
C ARG A 77 -27.19 1.71 -15.67
N PHE A 78 -26.69 1.46 -14.46
CA PHE A 78 -25.67 2.31 -13.82
C PHE A 78 -24.34 2.29 -14.58
N VAL A 79 -23.83 1.10 -14.93
CA VAL A 79 -22.58 0.96 -15.69
C VAL A 79 -22.71 1.58 -17.09
N ASN A 80 -23.82 1.36 -17.79
CA ASN A 80 -24.06 1.98 -19.10
C ASN A 80 -24.12 3.50 -19.02
N TYR A 81 -24.75 4.05 -17.97
CA TYR A 81 -24.71 5.49 -17.70
C TYR A 81 -23.27 6.01 -17.55
N ILE A 82 -22.47 5.35 -16.71
CA ILE A 82 -21.05 5.69 -16.48
C ILE A 82 -20.24 5.65 -17.79
N LEU A 83 -20.44 4.60 -18.58
CA LEU A 83 -19.76 4.42 -19.86
C LEU A 83 -20.17 5.47 -20.91
N GLY A 84 -21.39 6.02 -20.80
CA GLY A 84 -21.84 7.15 -21.62
C GLY A 84 -21.18 8.47 -21.20
N VAL A 85 -21.23 8.82 -19.91
CA VAL A 85 -20.67 10.09 -19.42
C VAL A 85 -19.16 10.18 -19.55
N ARG A 86 -18.44 9.05 -19.60
CA ARG A 86 -16.98 9.04 -19.82
C ARG A 86 -16.55 9.75 -21.11
N GLN A 87 -17.43 9.87 -22.10
CA GLN A 87 -17.11 10.55 -23.36
C GLN A 87 -17.11 12.09 -23.22
N ARG A 88 -17.70 12.60 -22.14
CA ARG A 88 -17.89 14.04 -21.88
C ARG A 88 -16.90 14.62 -20.89
N PHE A 89 -16.26 13.78 -20.06
CA PHE A 89 -15.38 14.22 -18.98
C PHE A 89 -14.02 13.53 -19.06
N ASN A 90 -12.95 14.29 -18.78
CA ASN A 90 -11.58 13.78 -18.80
C ASN A 90 -11.30 12.82 -17.63
N ASN A 91 -11.98 12.98 -16.50
CA ASN A 91 -11.82 12.11 -15.33
C ASN A 91 -13.20 11.86 -14.70
N VAL A 92 -13.70 10.62 -14.75
CA VAL A 92 -14.93 10.23 -14.05
C VAL A 92 -14.55 9.42 -12.83
N ILE A 93 -14.82 9.93 -11.63
CA ILE A 93 -14.53 9.23 -10.37
C ILE A 93 -15.84 8.80 -9.73
N ILE A 94 -15.97 7.50 -9.47
CA ILE A 94 -17.15 6.91 -8.87
C ILE A 94 -16.82 6.43 -7.46
N MET A 95 -17.67 6.78 -6.51
CA MET A 95 -17.45 6.58 -5.09
C MET A 95 -18.68 6.02 -4.40
N ALA A 96 -18.50 4.96 -3.65
CA ALA A 96 -19.46 4.46 -2.66
C ALA A 96 -18.76 4.31 -1.30
N HIS A 97 -19.52 4.09 -0.24
CA HIS A 97 -18.98 3.94 1.11
C HIS A 97 -18.79 2.47 1.46
N ASN A 98 -17.55 2.06 1.71
CA ASN A 98 -17.15 0.65 1.89
C ASN A 98 -17.33 -0.22 0.62
N SER A 99 -17.28 0.42 -0.56
CA SER A 99 -17.48 -0.26 -1.85
C SER A 99 -16.46 -1.35 -2.11
N GLN A 100 -15.24 -1.22 -1.56
CA GLN A 100 -14.15 -2.18 -1.77
C GLN A 100 -14.52 -3.59 -1.31
N ALA A 101 -15.42 -3.71 -0.33
CA ALA A 101 -15.83 -4.98 0.26
C ALA A 101 -17.20 -5.47 -0.26
N TYR A 102 -17.96 -4.63 -0.96
CA TYR A 102 -19.35 -4.92 -1.32
C TYR A 102 -19.70 -4.40 -2.73
N ASP A 103 -20.04 -3.13 -2.89
CA ASP A 103 -20.64 -2.57 -4.12
C ASP A 103 -19.78 -2.78 -5.37
N ALA A 104 -18.47 -2.62 -5.24
CA ALA A 104 -17.54 -2.75 -6.36
C ALA A 104 -17.52 -4.16 -6.95
N GLN A 105 -17.92 -5.18 -6.18
CA GLN A 105 -17.99 -6.57 -6.65
C GLN A 105 -19.09 -6.74 -7.71
N PHE A 106 -20.27 -6.11 -7.51
CA PHE A 106 -21.36 -6.16 -8.49
C PHE A 106 -20.97 -5.47 -9.80
N VAL A 107 -20.33 -4.30 -9.68
CA VAL A 107 -19.85 -3.52 -10.83
C VAL A 107 -18.76 -4.30 -11.58
N LEU A 108 -17.78 -4.87 -10.88
CA LEU A 108 -16.72 -5.68 -11.48
C LEU A 108 -17.30 -6.89 -12.21
N ASN A 109 -18.22 -7.62 -11.58
CA ASN A 109 -18.88 -8.77 -12.18
C ASN A 109 -19.61 -8.39 -13.47
N TYR A 110 -20.36 -7.28 -13.48
CA TYR A 110 -21.02 -6.79 -14.69
C TYR A 110 -20.01 -6.44 -15.80
N ILE A 111 -18.94 -5.71 -15.46
CA ILE A 111 -17.90 -5.35 -16.42
C ILE A 111 -17.29 -6.60 -17.07
N LEU A 112 -16.90 -7.59 -16.26
CA LEU A 112 -16.22 -8.80 -16.75
C LEU A 112 -17.14 -9.73 -17.55
N THR A 113 -18.42 -9.80 -17.21
CA THR A 113 -19.35 -10.77 -17.81
C THR A 113 -20.23 -10.19 -18.92
N LYS A 114 -20.46 -8.87 -18.94
CA LYS A 114 -21.38 -8.20 -19.86
C LYS A 114 -20.71 -7.18 -20.78
N THR A 115 -19.42 -6.89 -20.59
CA THR A 115 -18.69 -5.93 -21.43
C THR A 115 -17.39 -6.52 -21.97
N LYS A 116 -16.73 -5.80 -22.89
CA LYS A 116 -15.41 -6.17 -23.43
C LYS A 116 -14.25 -5.53 -22.65
N PHE A 117 -14.52 -4.74 -21.61
CA PHE A 117 -13.49 -4.01 -20.88
C PHE A 117 -12.72 -4.95 -19.93
N LYS A 118 -11.41 -4.69 -19.82
CA LYS A 118 -10.53 -5.35 -18.86
C LYS A 118 -10.07 -4.29 -17.85
N PRO A 119 -10.69 -4.22 -16.67
CA PRO A 119 -10.36 -3.19 -15.69
C PRO A 119 -8.98 -3.44 -15.07
N GLU A 120 -8.26 -2.35 -14.79
CA GLU A 120 -7.07 -2.37 -13.93
C GLU A 120 -7.52 -2.35 -12.46
N LEU A 121 -7.05 -3.32 -11.68
CA LEU A 121 -7.46 -3.50 -10.28
C LEU A 121 -6.30 -3.28 -9.32
N ILE A 122 -6.55 -2.51 -8.27
CA ILE A 122 -5.72 -2.47 -7.07
C ILE A 122 -6.50 -3.14 -5.96
N MET A 123 -5.99 -4.25 -5.44
CA MET A 123 -6.69 -5.08 -4.46
C MET A 123 -5.89 -5.23 -3.16
N ARG A 124 -6.61 -5.49 -2.07
CA ARG A 124 -6.06 -5.97 -0.80
C ARG A 124 -6.85 -7.20 -0.39
N PHE A 125 -6.23 -8.37 -0.57
CA PHE A 125 -6.95 -9.65 -0.51
C PHE A 125 -8.15 -9.61 -1.48
N SER A 126 -9.37 -9.89 -1.00
CA SER A 126 -10.61 -9.82 -1.79
C SER A 126 -11.18 -8.40 -1.95
N LYS A 127 -10.62 -7.39 -1.27
CA LYS A 127 -11.14 -6.01 -1.31
C LYS A 127 -10.61 -5.23 -2.51
N ILE A 128 -11.50 -4.63 -3.30
CA ILE A 128 -11.16 -3.82 -4.47
C ILE A 128 -10.91 -2.36 -4.03
N ILE A 129 -9.65 -2.00 -3.75
CA ILE A 129 -9.30 -0.63 -3.34
C ILE A 129 -9.60 0.37 -4.46
N SER A 130 -9.28 0.00 -5.70
CA SER A 130 -9.60 0.80 -6.88
C SER A 130 -9.77 -0.09 -8.10
N MET A 131 -10.69 0.31 -8.97
CA MET A 131 -10.93 -0.30 -10.27
C MET A 131 -10.96 0.80 -11.34
N THR A 132 -10.12 0.67 -12.37
CA THR A 132 -9.98 1.69 -13.43
C THR A 132 -10.30 1.12 -14.80
N ILE A 133 -11.09 1.85 -15.58
CA ILE A 133 -11.39 1.59 -16.98
C ILE A 133 -11.16 2.88 -17.77
N ASN A 134 -10.07 2.99 -18.51
CA ASN A 134 -9.69 4.20 -19.22
C ASN A 134 -9.67 5.42 -18.28
N ASN A 135 -10.54 6.42 -18.53
CA ASN A 135 -10.71 7.64 -17.74
C ASN A 135 -11.73 7.52 -16.59
N VAL A 136 -12.27 6.32 -16.36
CA VAL A 136 -13.24 6.02 -15.30
C VAL A 136 -12.53 5.32 -14.15
N ARG A 137 -12.67 5.82 -12.93
CA ARG A 137 -12.06 5.22 -11.73
C ARG A 137 -13.10 5.04 -10.63
N PHE A 138 -13.30 3.81 -10.21
CA PHE A 138 -14.04 3.47 -9.00
C PHE A 138 -13.06 3.46 -7.81
N ILE A 139 -13.42 4.18 -6.76
CA ILE A 139 -12.68 4.22 -5.50
C ILE A 139 -13.65 4.11 -4.31
N ASP A 140 -13.14 3.66 -3.17
CA ASP A 140 -13.93 3.57 -1.94
C ASP A 140 -13.68 4.79 -1.04
N SER A 141 -14.75 5.46 -0.62
CA SER A 141 -14.65 6.59 0.30
C SER A 141 -14.10 6.21 1.67
N LEU A 142 -14.23 4.95 2.11
CA LEU A 142 -13.69 4.46 3.39
C LEU A 142 -12.16 4.50 3.44
N ASN A 143 -11.49 4.46 2.27
CA ASN A 143 -10.04 4.66 2.17
C ASN A 143 -9.59 6.09 2.45
N TYR A 144 -10.54 7.03 2.49
CA TYR A 144 -10.32 8.42 2.86
C TYR A 144 -10.92 8.76 4.23
N LEU A 145 -12.11 8.21 4.51
CA LEU A 145 -12.94 8.51 5.66
C LEU A 145 -13.16 7.21 6.45
N PRO A 146 -12.18 6.75 7.27
CA PRO A 146 -12.20 5.43 7.91
C PRO A 146 -13.14 5.37 9.12
N MET A 147 -14.41 5.69 8.92
CA MET A 147 -15.48 5.68 9.91
C MET A 147 -16.80 5.36 9.24
N ALA A 148 -17.80 4.93 10.01
CA ALA A 148 -19.13 4.64 9.48
C ALA A 148 -19.79 5.89 8.89
N LEU A 149 -20.61 5.71 7.85
CA LEU A 149 -21.35 6.77 7.16
C LEU A 149 -22.14 7.67 8.13
N ALA A 150 -22.81 7.07 9.12
CA ALA A 150 -23.58 7.78 10.15
C ALA A 150 -22.76 8.77 10.99
N LYS A 151 -21.43 8.63 11.04
CA LYS A 151 -20.53 9.54 11.78
C LYS A 151 -20.05 10.73 10.95
N LEU A 152 -20.16 10.65 9.62
CA LEU A 152 -19.66 11.71 8.73
C LEU A 152 -20.35 13.06 8.94
N PRO A 153 -21.69 13.16 9.14
CA PRO A 153 -22.34 14.43 9.36
C PRO A 153 -21.77 15.20 10.56
N LYS A 154 -21.56 14.51 11.68
CA LYS A 154 -20.94 15.09 12.87
C LYS A 154 -19.46 15.43 12.63
N ALA A 155 -18.72 14.55 11.95
CA ALA A 155 -17.29 14.74 11.70
C ALA A 155 -17.00 15.96 10.79
N PHE A 156 -17.89 16.27 9.85
CA PHE A 156 -17.75 17.38 8.90
C PHE A 156 -18.65 18.58 9.20
N GLY A 157 -19.42 18.53 10.29
CA GLY A 157 -20.33 19.61 10.68
C GLY A 157 -21.43 19.90 9.66
N LEU A 158 -22.02 18.85 9.06
CA LEU A 158 -23.04 19.00 8.00
C LEU A 158 -24.42 19.47 8.53
N GLY A 159 -24.61 19.54 9.85
CA GLY A 159 -25.87 19.91 10.51
C GLY A 159 -26.72 18.70 10.90
N ASP A 160 -27.74 18.93 11.73
CA ASP A 160 -28.62 17.89 12.28
C ASP A 160 -29.59 17.27 11.27
N ASN A 161 -29.82 17.95 10.14
CA ASN A 161 -30.71 17.49 9.07
C ASN A 161 -30.17 16.26 8.33
N PHE A 162 -28.88 15.94 8.50
CA PHE A 162 -28.21 14.81 7.86
C PHE A 162 -27.90 13.76 8.92
N LYS A 163 -28.88 12.92 9.24
CA LYS A 163 -28.72 11.74 10.09
C LYS A 163 -29.08 10.50 9.31
N LYS A 164 -28.29 9.44 9.47
CA LYS A 164 -28.61 8.13 8.91
C LYS A 164 -29.82 7.57 9.68
N GLY A 165 -30.88 7.26 8.96
CA GLY A 165 -32.10 6.65 9.52
C GLY A 165 -31.96 5.15 9.74
N PHE A 166 -33.06 4.51 10.16
CA PHE A 166 -33.16 3.06 10.30
C PHE A 166 -34.01 2.48 9.17
N PHE A 167 -33.53 1.41 8.54
CA PHE A 167 -34.23 0.75 7.43
C PHE A 167 -34.32 -0.77 7.64
N PRO A 168 -35.48 -1.41 7.39
CA PRO A 168 -35.68 -2.84 7.58
C PRO A 168 -35.11 -3.65 6.41
N TYR A 169 -33.78 -3.78 6.33
CA TYR A 169 -33.10 -4.41 5.19
C TYR A 169 -33.46 -5.90 4.98
N LEU A 170 -33.89 -6.65 6.00
CA LEU A 170 -34.41 -8.02 5.79
C LEU A 170 -35.83 -8.04 5.22
N PHE A 171 -36.52 -6.90 5.24
CA PHE A 171 -37.84 -6.72 4.65
C PHE A 171 -37.77 -6.32 3.17
N ASN A 172 -36.57 -5.97 2.66
CA ASN A 172 -36.32 -5.74 1.24
C ASN A 172 -36.29 -7.06 0.47
N THR A 173 -37.48 -7.60 0.22
CA THR A 173 -37.73 -8.83 -0.54
C THR A 173 -38.61 -8.52 -1.73
N THR A 174 -38.62 -9.41 -2.72
CA THR A 174 -39.49 -9.28 -3.90
C THR A 174 -40.97 -9.27 -3.51
N GLU A 175 -41.37 -10.03 -2.48
CA GLU A 175 -42.74 -10.11 -1.97
C GLU A 175 -43.23 -8.77 -1.37
N ASN A 176 -42.35 -8.07 -0.65
CA ASN A 176 -42.71 -6.86 0.08
C ASN A 176 -42.56 -5.56 -0.73
N GLN A 177 -42.18 -5.61 -2.01
CA GLN A 177 -41.92 -4.40 -2.81
C GLN A 177 -43.12 -3.46 -2.95
N ASN A 178 -44.35 -3.97 -2.80
CA ASN A 178 -45.58 -3.17 -2.87
C ASN A 178 -46.25 -3.01 -1.49
N TYR A 179 -45.53 -3.30 -0.41
CA TYR A 179 -46.06 -3.23 0.95
C TYR A 179 -46.35 -1.78 1.34
N ILE A 180 -47.58 -1.55 1.80
CA ILE A 180 -48.04 -0.33 2.47
C ILE A 180 -48.80 -0.77 3.72
N GLY A 181 -48.30 -0.40 4.89
CA GLY A 181 -48.86 -0.84 6.17
C GLY A 181 -48.09 -0.22 7.34
N HIS A 182 -48.16 -0.84 8.53
CA HIS A 182 -47.35 -0.38 9.66
C HIS A 182 -45.87 -0.72 9.46
N TYR A 183 -44.98 -0.10 10.24
CA TYR A 183 -43.56 -0.41 10.17
C TYR A 183 -43.29 -1.91 10.43
N PRO A 184 -42.38 -2.55 9.64
CA PRO A 184 -42.09 -3.97 9.79
C PRO A 184 -41.64 -4.34 11.20
N ASN A 185 -41.85 -5.60 11.59
CA ASN A 185 -41.42 -6.09 12.90
C ASN A 185 -39.92 -5.82 13.15
N ILE A 186 -39.57 -5.51 14.40
CA ILE A 186 -38.20 -5.18 14.83
C ILE A 186 -37.12 -6.16 14.34
N LYS A 187 -37.45 -7.44 14.17
CA LYS A 187 -36.53 -8.47 13.66
C LYS A 187 -35.94 -8.14 12.28
N TYR A 188 -36.66 -7.37 11.45
CA TYR A 188 -36.23 -7.04 10.08
C TYR A 188 -35.10 -5.99 10.02
N TYR A 189 -34.74 -5.39 11.16
CA TYR A 189 -33.69 -4.38 11.30
C TYR A 189 -32.38 -4.93 11.90
N ARG A 190 -32.26 -6.26 12.16
CA ARG A 190 -31.23 -6.95 13.00
C ARG A 190 -30.68 -6.06 14.12
N PRO A 191 -31.48 -5.78 15.15
CA PRO A 191 -31.01 -5.06 16.34
C PRO A 191 -29.80 -5.74 17.03
N ASP A 192 -29.62 -7.05 16.86
CA ASP A 192 -28.50 -7.78 17.45
C ASP A 192 -27.15 -7.54 16.75
N ALA A 193 -27.16 -6.95 15.55
CA ALA A 193 -25.94 -6.52 14.87
C ALA A 193 -25.52 -5.08 15.23
N MET A 194 -26.40 -4.32 15.89
CA MET A 194 -26.15 -2.93 16.31
C MET A 194 -25.29 -2.88 17.58
N LYS A 195 -24.52 -1.80 17.74
CA LYS A 195 -23.83 -1.53 19.01
C LYS A 195 -24.83 -1.10 20.08
N THR A 196 -24.48 -1.26 21.36
CA THR A 196 -25.38 -0.95 22.49
C THR A 196 -26.06 0.41 22.38
N GLU A 197 -25.29 1.48 22.16
CA GLU A 197 -25.83 2.85 22.04
C GLU A 197 -26.78 3.02 20.82
N GLU A 198 -26.42 2.42 19.68
CA GLU A 198 -27.22 2.49 18.45
C GLU A 198 -28.51 1.67 18.59
N ARG A 199 -28.43 0.50 19.25
CA ARG A 199 -29.57 -0.36 19.54
C ARG A 199 -30.57 0.33 20.47
N GLU A 200 -30.11 1.04 21.49
CA GLU A 200 -30.96 1.80 22.40
C GLU A 200 -31.69 2.93 21.65
N GLN A 201 -30.97 3.68 20.79
CA GLN A 201 -31.56 4.72 19.95
C GLN A 201 -32.59 4.13 18.97
N PHE A 202 -32.28 3.00 18.36
CA PHE A 202 -33.17 2.29 17.45
C PHE A 202 -34.45 1.82 18.14
N ILE A 203 -34.36 1.18 19.31
CA ILE A 203 -35.53 0.69 20.06
C ILE A 203 -36.44 1.86 20.44
N LYS A 204 -35.87 2.97 20.88
CA LYS A 204 -36.64 4.18 21.20
C LYS A 204 -37.37 4.70 19.96
N TRP A 205 -36.67 4.90 18.86
CA TRP A 205 -37.26 5.34 17.59
C TRP A 205 -38.35 4.36 17.11
N TYR A 206 -38.09 3.05 17.16
CA TYR A 206 -39.03 2.04 16.71
C TYR A 206 -40.33 2.08 17.52
N ASN A 207 -40.25 2.16 18.84
CA ASN A 207 -41.44 2.22 19.69
C ASN A 207 -42.28 3.48 19.45
N GLU A 208 -41.63 4.60 19.07
CA GLU A 208 -42.29 5.86 18.74
C GLU A 208 -42.94 5.85 17.34
N ASN A 209 -42.44 5.04 16.39
CA ASN A 209 -42.85 5.11 14.98
C ASN A 209 -43.55 3.82 14.47
N GLN A 210 -43.59 2.73 15.25
CA GLN A 210 -44.03 1.40 14.76
C GLN A 210 -45.44 1.37 14.16
N ASP A 211 -46.34 2.23 14.64
CA ASP A 211 -47.73 2.31 14.20
C ASP A 211 -47.96 3.28 13.03
N GLU A 212 -46.92 4.00 12.60
CA GLU A 212 -46.98 4.88 11.43
C GLU A 212 -47.00 4.09 10.12
N VAL A 213 -47.44 4.75 9.04
CA VAL A 213 -47.54 4.12 7.71
C VAL A 213 -46.18 4.03 7.05
N PHE A 214 -45.69 2.82 6.88
CA PHE A 214 -44.52 2.44 6.10
C PHE A 214 -44.91 2.09 4.66
N ASP A 215 -44.38 2.85 3.70
CA ASP A 215 -44.48 2.58 2.25
C ASP A 215 -43.11 2.12 1.75
N MET A 216 -42.99 0.82 1.45
CA MET A 216 -41.70 0.21 1.11
C MET A 216 -40.99 0.92 -0.05
N GLN A 217 -41.72 1.37 -1.08
CA GLN A 217 -41.10 1.99 -2.26
C GLN A 217 -40.64 3.42 -2.03
N LYS A 218 -41.30 4.15 -1.12
CA LYS A 218 -40.90 5.50 -0.73
C LYS A 218 -39.75 5.45 0.27
N GLU A 219 -39.86 4.58 1.27
CA GLU A 219 -38.89 4.50 2.37
C GLU A 219 -37.52 4.01 1.89
N ILE A 220 -37.45 2.97 1.05
CA ILE A 220 -36.16 2.47 0.52
C ILE A 220 -35.43 3.54 -0.29
N VAL A 221 -36.18 4.35 -1.05
CA VAL A 221 -35.62 5.42 -1.88
C VAL A 221 -35.18 6.59 -1.01
N SER A 222 -36.01 7.02 -0.06
CA SER A 222 -35.70 8.10 0.87
C SER A 222 -34.45 7.78 1.69
N TYR A 223 -34.36 6.55 2.21
CA TYR A 223 -33.19 6.06 2.95
C TYR A 223 -31.92 6.08 2.10
N CYS A 224 -31.96 5.50 0.90
CA CYS A 224 -30.80 5.46 0.00
C CYS A 224 -30.40 6.86 -0.49
N ILE A 225 -31.35 7.76 -0.76
CA ILE A 225 -31.08 9.18 -1.05
C ILE A 225 -30.35 9.85 0.12
N SER A 226 -30.80 9.60 1.36
CA SER A 226 -30.15 10.17 2.56
C SER A 226 -28.70 9.72 2.68
N ASP A 227 -28.42 8.43 2.50
CA ASP A 227 -27.07 7.87 2.54
C ASP A 227 -26.16 8.47 1.45
N VAL A 228 -26.65 8.58 0.22
CA VAL A 228 -25.92 9.19 -0.90
C VAL A 228 -25.70 10.69 -0.68
N ASN A 229 -26.66 11.41 -0.10
CA ASN A 229 -26.53 12.83 0.24
C ASN A 229 -25.45 13.06 1.31
N ILE A 230 -25.47 12.26 2.38
CA ILE A 230 -24.44 12.28 3.43
C ILE A 230 -23.06 12.02 2.82
N LEU A 231 -22.94 10.98 1.99
CA LEU A 231 -21.69 10.62 1.32
C LEU A 231 -21.19 11.76 0.43
N THR A 232 -22.08 12.34 -0.38
CA THR A 232 -21.76 13.43 -1.32
C THR A 232 -21.20 14.63 -0.57
N LEU A 233 -21.93 15.13 0.44
CA LEU A 233 -21.55 16.32 1.18
C LEU A 233 -20.26 16.12 1.97
N ALA A 234 -20.11 14.96 2.64
CA ALA A 234 -18.89 14.64 3.38
C ALA A 234 -17.66 14.57 2.46
N CYS A 235 -17.79 13.94 1.29
CA CYS A 235 -16.69 13.84 0.34
C CYS A 235 -16.34 15.19 -0.30
N VAL A 236 -17.35 15.99 -0.68
CA VAL A 236 -17.12 17.35 -1.18
C VAL A 236 -16.42 18.20 -0.12
N LYS A 237 -16.88 18.15 1.14
CA LYS A 237 -16.27 18.92 2.24
C LYS A 237 -14.84 18.47 2.54
N PHE A 238 -14.58 17.17 2.57
CA PHE A 238 -13.23 16.62 2.73
C PHE A 238 -12.28 17.08 1.61
N ARG A 239 -12.75 17.03 0.36
CA ARG A 239 -11.99 17.52 -0.80
C ARG A 239 -11.69 19.01 -0.68
N GLU A 240 -12.69 19.83 -0.33
CA GLU A 240 -12.52 21.27 -0.13
C GLU A 240 -11.39 21.56 0.87
N LEU A 241 -11.43 20.92 2.04
CA LEU A 241 -10.42 21.08 3.08
C LEU A 241 -9.02 20.68 2.60
N LEU A 242 -8.88 19.57 1.88
CA LEU A 242 -7.56 19.11 1.43
C LEU A 242 -6.99 19.95 0.29
N VAL A 243 -7.84 20.38 -0.66
CA VAL A 243 -7.45 21.29 -1.74
C VAL A 243 -7.00 22.63 -1.16
N ALA A 244 -7.77 23.18 -0.20
CA ALA A 244 -7.43 24.44 0.47
C ALA A 244 -6.12 24.32 1.28
N SER A 245 -5.89 23.17 1.94
CA SER A 245 -4.72 22.99 2.81
C SER A 245 -3.41 22.73 2.06
N GLY A 246 -3.46 22.17 0.85
CA GLY A 246 -2.24 21.67 0.21
C GLY A 246 -2.28 21.54 -1.30
N ASN A 247 -3.28 22.13 -1.96
CA ASN A 247 -3.40 22.13 -3.42
C ASN A 247 -3.34 20.70 -4.01
N VAL A 248 -3.98 19.73 -3.34
CA VAL A 248 -4.07 18.32 -3.74
C VAL A 248 -5.53 17.92 -3.79
N CYS A 249 -5.99 17.40 -4.92
CA CYS A 249 -7.31 16.77 -5.01
C CYS A 249 -7.20 15.29 -4.60
N PRO A 250 -7.86 14.86 -3.51
CA PRO A 250 -7.70 13.50 -2.99
C PRO A 250 -8.14 12.44 -3.99
N TYR A 251 -9.21 12.69 -4.75
CA TYR A 251 -9.87 11.67 -5.57
C TYR A 251 -9.28 11.51 -6.97
N THR A 252 -8.76 12.59 -7.55
CA THR A 252 -8.18 12.55 -8.90
C THR A 252 -6.71 12.13 -8.88
N GLU A 253 -6.01 12.39 -7.77
CA GLU A 253 -4.56 12.19 -7.66
C GLU A 253 -4.14 11.02 -6.77
N ALA A 254 -5.03 10.51 -5.92
CA ALA A 254 -4.75 9.43 -4.99
C ALA A 254 -5.90 8.43 -4.90
N CYS A 255 -5.67 7.31 -4.20
CA CYS A 255 -6.68 6.29 -3.91
C CYS A 255 -6.99 6.15 -2.41
N THR A 256 -6.22 6.82 -1.54
CA THR A 256 -6.33 6.72 -0.07
C THR A 256 -5.95 8.04 0.59
N ILE A 257 -6.38 8.25 1.85
CA ILE A 257 -5.95 9.41 2.64
C ILE A 257 -4.43 9.44 2.83
N ALA A 258 -3.79 8.29 3.09
CA ALA A 258 -2.34 8.21 3.26
C ALA A 258 -1.58 8.65 2.00
N SER A 259 -2.06 8.23 0.81
CA SER A 259 -1.47 8.65 -0.47
C SER A 259 -1.70 10.15 -0.72
N SER A 260 -2.88 10.67 -0.35
CA SER A 260 -3.20 12.09 -0.45
C SER A 260 -2.30 12.95 0.45
N CYS A 261 -2.11 12.54 1.71
CA CYS A 261 -1.20 13.21 2.65
C CYS A 261 0.26 13.11 2.19
N ASN A 262 0.68 11.96 1.64
CA ASN A 262 2.02 11.81 1.08
C ASN A 262 2.27 12.76 -0.11
N LYS A 263 1.28 12.91 -1.00
CA LYS A 263 1.35 13.88 -2.10
C LYS A 263 1.44 15.31 -1.59
N LEU A 264 0.59 15.67 -0.63
CA LEU A 264 0.61 16.99 0.00
C LEU A 264 1.99 17.28 0.62
N PHE A 265 2.57 16.30 1.32
CA PHE A 265 3.92 16.42 1.86
C PHE A 265 4.98 16.60 0.77
N ARG A 266 4.95 15.76 -0.27
CA ARG A 266 5.94 15.79 -1.36
C ARG A 266 5.85 17.03 -2.23
N ARG A 267 4.67 17.65 -2.35
CA ARG A 267 4.44 18.85 -3.14
C ARG A 267 4.84 20.11 -2.39
N ASN A 268 4.48 20.21 -1.12
CA ASN A 268 4.58 21.47 -0.38
C ASN A 268 5.75 21.54 0.61
N PHE A 269 6.28 20.39 1.06
CA PHE A 269 7.21 20.36 2.21
C PHE A 269 8.49 19.56 1.96
N LEU A 270 8.48 18.55 1.09
CA LEU A 270 9.65 17.72 0.83
C LEU A 270 10.71 18.47 0.01
N LYS A 271 11.85 18.75 0.66
CA LYS A 271 13.06 19.23 -0.03
C LYS A 271 13.68 18.12 -0.87
N ARG A 272 14.20 18.46 -2.04
CA ARG A 272 14.89 17.51 -2.94
C ARG A 272 16.06 16.84 -2.21
N ASP A 273 16.27 15.56 -2.51
CA ASP A 273 17.43 14.77 -2.07
C ASP A 273 17.63 14.64 -0.55
N THR A 274 16.59 14.88 0.25
CA THR A 274 16.66 14.77 1.71
C THR A 274 16.31 13.40 2.27
N ILE A 275 15.53 12.58 1.54
CA ILE A 275 15.13 11.24 1.99
C ILE A 275 15.89 10.18 1.19
N GLY A 276 16.82 9.50 1.85
CA GLY A 276 17.51 8.32 1.31
C GLY A 276 16.53 7.19 1.06
N LEU A 277 16.45 6.73 -0.20
CA LEU A 277 15.60 5.61 -0.56
C LEU A 277 16.37 4.31 -0.35
N ILE A 278 15.93 3.51 0.62
CA ILE A 278 16.57 2.22 0.91
C ILE A 278 16.53 1.35 -0.35
N PRO A 279 17.69 0.87 -0.85
CA PRO A 279 17.72 -0.01 -2.01
C PRO A 279 16.93 -1.29 -1.75
N ARG A 280 16.41 -1.93 -2.81
CA ARG A 280 15.52 -3.09 -2.70
C ARG A 280 16.10 -4.22 -1.83
N GLN A 281 17.39 -4.50 -2.00
CA GLN A 281 18.13 -5.54 -1.26
C GLN A 281 18.89 -4.99 -0.04
N GLY A 282 18.68 -3.72 0.32
CA GLY A 282 19.39 -3.07 1.42
C GLY A 282 20.69 -2.39 0.99
N TYR A 283 21.50 -2.00 1.97
CA TYR A 283 22.71 -1.19 1.72
C TYR A 283 23.94 -2.01 1.34
N ARG A 284 23.95 -3.31 1.64
CA ARG A 284 24.98 -4.30 1.27
C ARG A 284 24.32 -5.39 0.43
N TYR A 285 25.06 -6.00 -0.49
CA TYR A 285 24.55 -6.99 -1.44
C TYR A 285 23.39 -6.45 -2.27
N ARG A 286 23.54 -5.22 -2.81
CA ARG A 286 22.52 -4.64 -3.70
C ARG A 286 22.32 -5.48 -4.96
N ASP A 287 23.41 -6.02 -5.47
CA ASP A 287 23.46 -6.90 -6.64
C ASP A 287 23.73 -8.34 -6.21
N ASN A 288 23.29 -9.28 -7.06
CA ASN A 288 23.44 -10.70 -6.78
C ASN A 288 24.77 -11.21 -7.30
N GLN A 289 25.81 -11.12 -6.47
CA GLN A 289 27.14 -11.61 -6.77
C GLN A 289 27.36 -13.00 -6.16
N SER A 290 28.12 -13.86 -6.86
CA SER A 290 28.40 -15.21 -6.36
C SER A 290 29.23 -15.19 -5.07
N LYS A 291 28.96 -16.13 -4.16
CA LYS A 291 29.71 -16.26 -2.91
C LYS A 291 31.21 -16.36 -3.19
N ILE A 292 31.60 -17.24 -4.11
CA ILE A 292 33.01 -17.49 -4.46
C ILE A 292 33.72 -16.25 -5.03
N ALA A 293 33.03 -15.40 -5.79
CA ALA A 293 33.59 -14.13 -6.24
C ALA A 293 33.94 -13.24 -5.04
N ILE A 294 33.01 -13.08 -4.11
CA ILE A 294 33.24 -12.25 -2.92
C ILE A 294 34.38 -12.83 -2.07
N GLU A 295 34.41 -14.14 -1.85
CA GLU A 295 35.50 -14.79 -1.11
C GLU A 295 36.87 -14.51 -1.74
N TRP A 296 36.97 -14.61 -3.07
CA TRP A 296 38.19 -14.30 -3.80
C TRP A 296 38.56 -12.81 -3.72
N LEU A 297 37.60 -11.91 -3.93
CA LEU A 297 37.86 -10.47 -3.87
C LEU A 297 38.38 -10.04 -2.49
N LEU A 298 37.78 -10.55 -1.40
CA LEU A 298 38.25 -10.28 -0.04
C LEU A 298 39.67 -10.80 0.20
N TRP A 299 40.02 -11.93 -0.40
CA TRP A 299 41.37 -12.47 -0.33
C TRP A 299 42.37 -11.61 -1.12
N GLU A 300 42.02 -11.14 -2.32
CA GLU A 300 42.87 -10.24 -3.10
C GLU A 300 43.10 -8.90 -2.38
N GLU A 301 42.08 -8.37 -1.69
CA GLU A 301 42.24 -7.18 -0.84
C GLU A 301 43.29 -7.40 0.25
N ASN A 302 43.23 -8.55 0.93
CA ASN A 302 44.18 -8.92 1.98
C ASN A 302 45.62 -9.03 1.46
N VAL A 303 45.79 -9.75 0.34
CA VAL A 303 47.12 -10.02 -0.25
C VAL A 303 47.75 -8.75 -0.81
N ARG A 304 46.95 -7.87 -1.44
CA ARG A 304 47.46 -6.70 -2.15
C ARG A 304 47.43 -5.41 -1.32
N GLY A 305 46.71 -5.39 -0.20
CA GLY A 305 46.52 -4.19 0.61
C GLY A 305 45.75 -3.08 -0.11
N ILE A 306 44.80 -3.44 -0.98
CA ILE A 306 43.98 -2.51 -1.77
C ILE A 306 42.51 -2.56 -1.35
N THR A 307 41.75 -1.53 -1.72
CA THR A 307 40.30 -1.51 -1.54
C THR A 307 39.56 -1.81 -2.83
N ILE A 308 38.89 -2.95 -2.89
CA ILE A 308 38.03 -3.36 -4.00
C ILE A 308 36.58 -3.02 -3.66
N LEU A 309 35.87 -2.39 -4.59
CA LEU A 309 34.42 -2.17 -4.53
C LEU A 309 33.71 -3.36 -5.17
N HIS A 310 32.79 -3.97 -4.42
CA HIS A 310 32.01 -5.14 -4.84
C HIS A 310 30.68 -5.24 -4.06
N ALA A 311 29.84 -6.22 -4.40
CA ALA A 311 28.47 -6.30 -3.88
C ALA A 311 28.39 -6.36 -2.35
N ALA A 312 29.30 -7.10 -1.68
CA ALA A 312 29.24 -7.28 -0.23
C ALA A 312 29.44 -5.99 0.58
N LYS A 313 30.14 -5.00 0.00
CA LYS A 313 30.30 -3.66 0.59
C LYS A 313 29.11 -2.78 0.27
N GLN A 314 28.72 -2.69 -0.99
CA GLN A 314 27.55 -1.92 -1.42
C GLN A 314 26.87 -2.52 -2.66
N LYS A 315 27.52 -2.39 -3.82
CA LYS A 315 27.03 -2.77 -5.14
C LYS A 315 28.20 -3.11 -6.07
N GLU A 316 27.89 -3.80 -7.15
CA GLU A 316 28.77 -3.91 -8.31
C GLU A 316 28.78 -2.57 -9.09
N ILE A 317 29.81 -2.36 -9.90
CA ILE A 317 30.01 -1.11 -10.65
C ILE A 317 29.87 -1.37 -12.13
N THR A 318 29.25 -0.43 -12.85
CA THR A 318 29.22 -0.45 -14.31
C THR A 318 30.35 0.41 -14.87
N LEU A 319 31.29 -0.22 -15.58
CA LEU A 319 32.42 0.44 -16.25
C LEU A 319 32.39 0.08 -17.73
N GLY A 320 32.57 1.07 -18.61
CA GLY A 320 32.50 0.85 -20.06
C GLY A 320 31.17 0.24 -20.55
N GLY A 321 30.07 0.48 -19.82
CA GLY A 321 28.75 -0.11 -20.10
C GLY A 321 28.58 -1.58 -19.66
N ARG A 322 29.56 -2.15 -18.93
CA ARG A 322 29.52 -3.53 -18.43
C ARG A 322 29.57 -3.55 -16.90
N LEU A 323 28.74 -4.38 -16.28
CA LEU A 323 28.79 -4.63 -14.83
C LEU A 323 30.01 -5.52 -14.52
N VAL A 324 30.80 -5.15 -13.51
CA VAL A 324 32.02 -5.88 -13.11
C VAL A 324 31.94 -6.37 -11.67
N ASP A 325 32.57 -7.51 -11.39
CA ASP A 325 32.56 -8.16 -10.07
C ASP A 325 33.27 -7.32 -8.99
N GLY A 326 34.43 -6.77 -9.31
CA GLY A 326 35.23 -5.96 -8.39
C GLY A 326 35.97 -4.84 -9.12
N TYR A 327 36.09 -3.68 -8.49
CA TYR A 327 36.86 -2.56 -9.04
C TYR A 327 37.64 -1.82 -7.94
N CYS A 328 38.94 -1.61 -8.18
CA CYS A 328 39.80 -0.77 -7.38
C CYS A 328 40.11 0.52 -8.16
N ALA A 329 39.59 1.66 -7.70
CA ALA A 329 39.79 2.94 -8.38
C ALA A 329 41.23 3.46 -8.27
N GLU A 330 41.92 3.15 -7.18
CA GLU A 330 43.30 3.62 -6.91
C GLU A 330 44.30 3.01 -7.89
N THR A 331 44.14 1.72 -8.20
CA THR A 331 45.03 1.00 -9.13
C THR A 331 44.44 0.88 -10.54
N ASN A 332 43.25 1.44 -10.78
CA ASN A 332 42.48 1.29 -12.01
C ASN A 332 42.30 -0.19 -12.45
N GLN A 333 42.14 -1.08 -11.46
CA GLN A 333 42.07 -2.53 -11.66
C GLN A 333 40.64 -3.05 -11.57
N ILE A 334 40.27 -3.88 -12.53
CA ILE A 334 39.01 -4.63 -12.55
C ILE A 334 39.31 -6.09 -12.20
N PHE A 335 38.56 -6.65 -11.26
CA PHE A 335 38.65 -8.04 -10.84
C PHE A 335 37.40 -8.77 -11.30
N GLU A 336 37.56 -9.82 -12.11
CA GLU A 336 36.45 -10.58 -12.72
C GLU A 336 36.55 -12.07 -12.35
N MET A 337 35.51 -12.57 -11.66
CA MET A 337 35.40 -13.97 -11.27
C MET A 337 34.61 -14.76 -12.32
N MET A 338 35.33 -15.57 -13.09
CA MET A 338 34.75 -16.40 -14.13
C MET A 338 34.19 -17.70 -13.55
N GLY A 339 32.93 -17.64 -13.11
CA GLY A 339 32.10 -18.83 -12.81
C GLY A 339 32.14 -19.84 -13.98
N CYS A 340 32.61 -21.06 -13.74
CA CYS A 340 33.03 -21.97 -14.82
C CYS A 340 31.89 -22.33 -15.78
N PHE A 341 30.69 -22.54 -15.25
CA PHE A 341 29.51 -22.86 -16.06
C PHE A 341 28.95 -21.62 -16.76
N TYR A 342 28.87 -20.49 -16.07
CA TYR A 342 28.26 -19.26 -16.57
C TYR A 342 29.13 -18.54 -17.61
N HIS A 343 30.45 -18.71 -17.53
CA HIS A 343 31.42 -18.06 -18.41
C HIS A 343 32.13 -19.04 -19.38
N GLY A 344 31.70 -20.30 -19.45
CA GLY A 344 32.16 -21.21 -20.51
C GLY A 344 33.57 -21.78 -20.34
N CYS A 345 34.03 -22.09 -19.13
CA CYS A 345 35.41 -22.54 -18.84
C CYS A 345 35.85 -23.73 -19.73
N THR A 346 36.93 -23.54 -20.49
CA THR A 346 37.50 -24.55 -21.41
C THR A 346 38.17 -25.72 -20.69
N LYS A 347 38.64 -25.50 -19.45
CA LYS A 347 39.28 -26.54 -18.63
C LYS A 347 38.26 -27.50 -18.00
N CYS A 348 37.13 -26.97 -17.53
CA CYS A 348 36.08 -27.73 -16.85
C CYS A 348 35.08 -28.38 -17.81
N PHE A 349 34.76 -27.70 -18.92
CA PHE A 349 33.78 -28.17 -19.91
C PHE A 349 34.48 -28.37 -21.24
N LYS A 350 35.10 -29.54 -21.42
CA LYS A 350 35.97 -29.84 -22.58
C LYS A 350 35.20 -30.29 -23.82
N ASN A 351 34.11 -31.03 -23.63
CA ASN A 351 33.37 -31.70 -24.70
C ASN A 351 32.06 -30.97 -24.99
N ASP A 352 31.50 -31.19 -26.19
CA ASP A 352 30.14 -30.77 -26.57
C ASP A 352 29.85 -29.27 -26.37
N ARG A 353 30.88 -28.43 -26.54
CA ARG A 353 30.81 -27.00 -26.20
C ARG A 353 29.92 -26.17 -27.13
N ASP A 354 29.64 -26.67 -28.32
CA ASP A 354 28.72 -26.08 -29.30
C ASP A 354 27.28 -26.62 -29.17
N LYS A 355 27.04 -27.59 -28.28
CA LYS A 355 25.69 -28.07 -28.03
C LYS A 355 24.91 -27.06 -27.16
N PRO A 356 23.60 -26.88 -27.41
CA PRO A 356 22.76 -26.05 -26.56
C PRO A 356 22.75 -26.52 -25.11
N ILE A 357 22.75 -25.58 -24.18
CA ILE A 357 22.65 -25.87 -22.75
C ILE A 357 21.23 -26.34 -22.42
N TYR A 358 21.11 -27.37 -21.57
CA TYR A 358 19.83 -28.02 -21.23
C TYR A 358 18.69 -27.04 -20.86
N ASN A 359 19.00 -25.97 -20.13
CA ASN A 359 18.03 -24.97 -19.68
C ASN A 359 17.91 -23.73 -20.59
N ASN A 360 18.72 -23.62 -21.64
CA ASN A 360 18.64 -22.51 -22.59
C ASN A 360 19.11 -22.96 -23.98
N LYS A 361 18.14 -23.20 -24.88
CA LYS A 361 18.40 -23.69 -26.24
C LYS A 361 19.18 -22.71 -27.13
N TRP A 362 19.31 -21.46 -26.69
CA TRP A 362 19.98 -20.38 -27.44
C TRP A 362 21.40 -20.10 -26.97
N GLU A 363 21.88 -20.78 -25.93
CA GLU A 363 23.23 -20.62 -25.39
C GLU A 363 24.03 -21.90 -25.50
N THR A 364 25.32 -21.76 -25.75
CA THR A 364 26.31 -22.85 -25.74
C THR A 364 27.48 -22.46 -24.84
N MET A 365 28.33 -23.42 -24.48
CA MET A 365 29.51 -23.13 -23.66
C MET A 365 30.55 -22.28 -24.40
N ASN A 366 30.64 -22.44 -25.73
CA ASN A 366 31.48 -21.58 -26.56
C ASN A 366 30.94 -20.15 -26.64
N LEU A 367 29.62 -19.96 -26.84
CA LEU A 367 29.02 -18.62 -26.83
C LEU A 367 29.24 -17.89 -25.50
N ARG A 368 29.09 -18.60 -24.38
CA ARG A 368 29.38 -18.03 -23.04
C ARG A 368 30.84 -17.62 -22.90
N TYR A 369 31.77 -18.46 -23.36
CA TYR A 369 33.20 -18.18 -23.33
C TYR A 369 33.56 -16.97 -24.19
N GLU A 370 33.11 -16.94 -25.44
CA GLU A 370 33.35 -15.83 -26.37
C GLU A 370 32.79 -14.51 -25.84
N SER A 371 31.57 -14.52 -25.30
CA SER A 371 30.96 -13.35 -24.66
C SER A 371 31.79 -12.86 -23.47
N SER A 372 32.31 -13.78 -22.65
CA SER A 372 33.14 -13.46 -21.49
C SER A 372 34.48 -12.84 -21.93
N ILE A 373 35.15 -13.44 -22.92
CA ILE A 373 36.40 -12.89 -23.47
C ILE A 373 36.16 -11.53 -24.12
N SER A 374 35.08 -11.37 -24.88
CA SER A 374 34.70 -10.10 -25.50
C SER A 374 34.49 -8.99 -24.45
N LYS A 375 33.84 -9.30 -23.32
CA LYS A 375 33.72 -8.37 -22.18
C LYS A 375 35.09 -7.94 -21.66
N ILE A 376 36.01 -8.89 -21.45
CA ILE A 376 37.35 -8.61 -20.93
C ILE A 376 38.18 -7.79 -21.90
N GLU A 377 38.18 -8.14 -23.20
CA GLU A 377 38.89 -7.39 -24.23
C GLU A 377 38.35 -5.96 -24.37
N HIS A 378 37.02 -5.79 -24.29
CA HIS A 378 36.39 -4.48 -24.29
C HIS A 378 36.87 -3.61 -23.12
N LEU A 379 36.91 -4.16 -21.91
CA LEU A 379 37.40 -3.44 -20.73
C LEU A 379 38.89 -3.11 -20.84
N LYS A 380 39.72 -4.03 -21.35
CA LYS A 380 41.15 -3.77 -21.60
C LYS A 380 41.39 -2.70 -22.66
N LYS A 381 40.56 -2.64 -23.71
CA LYS A 381 40.61 -1.58 -24.74
C LYS A 381 40.29 -0.19 -24.17
N LEU A 382 39.56 -0.14 -23.06
CA LEU A 382 39.29 1.09 -22.30
C LEU A 382 40.37 1.37 -21.24
N GLU A 383 41.56 0.78 -21.39
CA GLU A 383 42.74 1.01 -20.55
C GLU A 383 42.61 0.58 -19.08
N TYR A 384 41.65 -0.30 -18.77
CA TYR A 384 41.59 -0.94 -17.46
C TYR A 384 42.54 -2.15 -17.38
N ASP A 385 43.20 -2.32 -16.24
CA ASP A 385 43.93 -3.55 -15.93
C ASP A 385 42.95 -4.60 -15.39
N VAL A 386 42.64 -5.60 -16.22
CA VAL A 386 41.61 -6.61 -15.92
C VAL A 386 42.24 -7.92 -15.43
N ILE A 387 42.10 -8.17 -14.14
CA ILE A 387 42.52 -9.39 -13.44
C ILE A 387 41.37 -10.40 -13.48
N VAL A 388 41.62 -11.52 -14.12
CA VAL A 388 40.62 -12.58 -14.30
C VAL A 388 40.98 -13.79 -13.46
N LYS A 389 40.01 -14.34 -12.74
CA LYS A 389 40.16 -15.59 -12.00
C LYS A 389 39.07 -16.57 -12.37
N TRP A 390 39.42 -17.79 -12.74
CA TRP A 390 38.42 -18.84 -12.94
C TRP A 390 38.02 -19.49 -11.62
N GLU A 391 36.73 -19.78 -11.48
CA GLU A 391 36.17 -20.44 -10.32
C GLU A 391 36.90 -21.74 -9.97
N CYS A 392 37.24 -22.56 -10.97
CA CYS A 392 37.97 -23.82 -10.76
C CYS A 392 39.43 -23.64 -10.37
N GLU A 393 40.04 -22.50 -10.69
CA GLU A 393 41.42 -22.19 -10.29
C GLU A 393 41.42 -21.74 -8.84
N PHE A 394 40.54 -20.80 -8.48
CA PHE A 394 40.42 -20.35 -7.10
C PHE A 394 40.02 -21.49 -6.14
N LYS A 395 39.11 -22.39 -6.55
CA LYS A 395 38.77 -23.58 -5.76
C LYS A 395 39.96 -24.51 -5.49
N LYS A 396 40.96 -24.54 -6.37
CA LYS A 396 42.19 -25.35 -6.17
C LYS A 396 43.20 -24.64 -5.28
N GLU A 397 43.24 -23.31 -5.33
CA GLU A 397 44.13 -22.49 -4.51
C GLU A 397 43.62 -22.33 -3.07
N LYS A 398 42.31 -22.49 -2.85
CA LYS A 398 41.72 -22.49 -1.52
C LYS A 398 42.44 -23.48 -0.61
N ASN A 399 42.89 -22.95 0.52
CA ASN A 399 43.52 -23.67 1.60
C ASN A 399 42.91 -23.22 2.94
N THR A 400 43.37 -23.82 4.04
CA THR A 400 42.89 -23.50 5.38
C THR A 400 43.00 -22.02 5.73
N GLU A 401 44.10 -21.36 5.34
CA GLU A 401 44.33 -19.93 5.61
C GLU A 401 43.28 -19.03 4.93
N ILE A 402 43.04 -19.26 3.63
CA ILE A 402 42.03 -18.50 2.86
C ILE A 402 40.64 -18.73 3.45
N ASP A 403 40.29 -19.99 3.73
CA ASP A 403 38.97 -20.33 4.24
C ASP A 403 38.73 -19.75 5.65
N GLU A 404 39.73 -19.79 6.53
CA GLU A 404 39.66 -19.16 7.86
C GLU A 404 39.53 -17.65 7.77
N TYR A 405 40.36 -16.99 6.95
CA TYR A 405 40.31 -15.55 6.74
C TYR A 405 38.94 -15.09 6.24
N VAL A 406 38.46 -15.70 5.16
CA VAL A 406 37.21 -15.32 4.50
C VAL A 406 36.00 -15.61 5.40
N SER A 407 35.98 -16.77 6.08
CA SER A 407 34.86 -17.14 6.96
C SER A 407 34.78 -16.25 8.20
N ALA A 408 35.94 -15.80 8.72
CA ALA A 408 35.99 -14.85 9.83
C ALA A 408 35.75 -13.39 9.38
N HIS A 409 35.86 -13.09 8.08
CA HIS A 409 35.77 -11.73 7.57
C HIS A 409 34.40 -11.10 7.91
N PRO A 410 34.35 -9.88 8.49
CA PRO A 410 33.10 -9.27 8.95
C PRO A 410 32.02 -9.14 7.86
N LEU A 411 32.41 -8.93 6.60
CA LEU A 411 31.48 -8.85 5.49
C LEU A 411 30.78 -10.19 5.18
N ILE A 412 31.40 -11.33 5.49
CA ILE A 412 30.82 -12.66 5.31
C ILE A 412 30.11 -13.12 6.59
N ASN A 413 30.78 -13.00 7.73
CA ASN A 413 30.32 -13.51 9.01
C ASN A 413 29.06 -12.78 9.51
N TYR A 414 28.91 -11.48 9.20
CA TYR A 414 27.72 -10.72 9.57
C TYR A 414 26.78 -10.49 8.39
N SER A 415 25.60 -11.11 8.50
CA SER A 415 24.49 -10.84 7.58
C SER A 415 24.12 -9.35 7.57
N PRO A 416 23.84 -8.78 6.40
CA PRO A 416 23.43 -7.38 6.27
C PRO A 416 22.30 -7.00 7.23
N LEU A 417 22.37 -5.77 7.74
CA LEU A 417 21.31 -5.19 8.54
C LEU A 417 20.11 -4.89 7.64
N ASN A 418 18.93 -5.43 7.98
CA ASN A 418 17.67 -5.05 7.35
C ASN A 418 16.97 -4.02 8.22
N VAL A 419 16.96 -2.76 7.76
CA VAL A 419 16.39 -1.62 8.50
C VAL A 419 14.90 -1.83 8.81
N ARG A 420 14.18 -2.63 8.01
CA ARG A 420 12.76 -2.93 8.26
C ARG A 420 12.53 -3.75 9.51
N ASP A 421 13.53 -4.52 9.96
CA ASP A 421 13.41 -5.31 11.18
C ASP A 421 13.25 -4.42 12.42
N CYS A 422 13.79 -3.20 12.35
CA CYS A 422 13.74 -2.16 13.37
C CYS A 422 12.44 -1.35 13.37
N PHE A 423 11.51 -1.63 12.45
CA PHE A 423 10.23 -0.94 12.42
C PHE A 423 9.24 -1.60 13.39
N TYR A 424 8.81 -0.83 14.41
CA TYR A 424 7.87 -1.24 15.43
C TYR A 424 6.71 -0.24 15.52
N GLY A 425 5.54 -0.73 15.94
CA GLY A 425 4.38 0.11 16.22
C GLY A 425 4.46 0.80 17.58
N GLY A 426 3.33 1.33 18.05
CA GLY A 426 3.20 1.86 19.41
C GLY A 426 3.53 0.80 20.47
N ARG A 427 4.09 1.25 21.60
CA ARG A 427 4.33 0.38 22.76
C ARG A 427 3.00 0.04 23.41
N THR A 428 2.66 -1.25 23.39
CA THR A 428 1.51 -1.78 24.14
C THR A 428 2.05 -2.76 25.19
N GLY A 429 1.73 -2.52 26.45
CA GLY A 429 2.12 -3.39 27.56
C GLY A 429 1.02 -3.43 28.61
N ASN A 430 0.78 -4.62 29.17
CA ASN A 430 -0.22 -4.84 30.20
C ASN A 430 0.49 -5.29 31.49
N ILE A 431 0.44 -4.46 32.52
CA ILE A 431 0.99 -4.81 33.85
C ILE A 431 -0.05 -5.64 34.63
N LYS A 432 -1.34 -5.31 34.47
CA LYS A 432 -2.45 -5.94 35.19
C LYS A 432 -3.71 -5.93 34.34
N SER A 433 -4.19 -7.11 33.96
CA SER A 433 -5.35 -7.27 33.07
C SER A 433 -6.65 -6.75 33.66
N TYR A 434 -6.79 -6.79 34.99
CA TYR A 434 -7.95 -6.27 35.69
C TYR A 434 -7.56 -5.76 37.07
N TYR A 435 -8.05 -4.57 37.40
CA TYR A 435 -7.90 -4.00 38.73
C TYR A 435 -9.18 -3.28 39.14
N LYS A 436 -9.77 -3.72 40.25
CA LYS A 436 -10.84 -3.01 40.91
C LYS A 436 -10.22 -2.03 41.91
N ALA A 437 -10.47 -0.73 41.71
CA ALA A 437 -10.03 0.31 42.64
C ALA A 437 -10.61 0.04 44.04
N LYS A 438 -9.79 0.21 45.08
CA LYS A 438 -10.23 0.12 46.47
C LYS A 438 -10.90 1.42 46.93
N ASP A 439 -11.55 1.41 48.08
CA ASP A 439 -12.14 2.62 48.66
C ASP A 439 -11.07 3.70 48.86
N GLY A 440 -11.36 4.91 48.36
CA GLY A 440 -10.42 6.04 48.36
C GLY A 440 -9.39 6.05 47.22
N GLU A 441 -9.30 4.99 46.41
CA GLU A 441 -8.38 4.92 45.27
C GLU A 441 -8.99 5.53 44.00
N LYS A 442 -8.15 6.17 43.17
CA LYS A 442 -8.56 6.72 41.87
C LYS A 442 -7.66 6.21 40.76
N ILE A 443 -8.26 5.68 39.70
CA ILE A 443 -7.56 5.34 38.47
C ILE A 443 -7.53 6.58 37.58
N LYS A 444 -6.35 6.99 37.11
CA LYS A 444 -6.17 8.11 36.19
C LYS A 444 -5.82 7.60 34.80
N TYR A 445 -6.44 8.18 33.79
CA TYR A 445 -6.11 7.96 32.38
C TYR A 445 -5.33 9.18 31.86
N ILE A 446 -4.22 8.92 31.18
CA ILE A 446 -3.38 9.93 30.57
C ILE A 446 -3.22 9.55 29.10
N ASP A 447 -3.52 10.50 28.22
CA ASP A 447 -3.34 10.34 26.78
C ASP A 447 -2.51 11.50 26.24
N VAL A 448 -1.61 11.19 25.30
CA VAL A 448 -0.78 12.21 24.65
C VAL A 448 -1.48 12.68 23.39
N CYS A 449 -2.00 13.90 23.42
CA CYS A 449 -2.64 14.51 22.27
C CYS A 449 -1.69 14.57 21.06
N SER A 450 -2.02 13.80 20.01
CA SER A 450 -1.27 13.80 18.74
C SER A 450 0.21 13.44 18.88
N LEU A 451 0.52 12.35 19.60
CA LEU A 451 1.90 11.86 19.80
C LEU A 451 2.74 11.83 18.51
N TYR A 452 2.29 11.15 17.46
CA TYR A 452 3.06 11.05 16.21
C TYR A 452 3.27 12.40 15.50
N PRO A 453 2.24 13.25 15.30
CA PRO A 453 2.46 14.61 14.81
C PRO A 453 3.46 15.44 15.64
N TRP A 454 3.42 15.33 16.97
CA TRP A 454 4.38 16.01 17.84
C TRP A 454 5.81 15.53 17.57
N VAL A 455 6.01 14.21 17.47
CA VAL A 455 7.32 13.62 17.12
C VAL A 455 7.75 14.06 15.71
N CYS A 456 6.84 14.07 14.73
CA CYS A 456 7.15 14.53 13.37
C CYS A 456 7.57 16.01 13.33
N LYS A 457 7.05 16.85 14.24
CA LYS A 457 7.34 18.29 14.27
C LYS A 457 8.66 18.61 15.01
N TYR A 458 8.92 17.94 16.12
CA TYR A 458 10.02 18.29 17.03
C TYR A 458 11.13 17.23 17.13
N GLY A 459 10.84 16.00 16.69
CA GLY A 459 11.80 14.90 16.71
C GLY A 459 12.87 15.06 15.64
N LYS A 460 14.04 14.45 15.90
CA LYS A 460 15.10 14.30 14.92
C LYS A 460 14.75 13.16 13.95
N PHE A 461 14.94 13.39 12.66
CA PHE A 461 14.76 12.39 11.61
C PHE A 461 16.05 12.20 10.80
N PRO A 462 16.32 10.97 10.31
CA PRO A 462 17.45 10.74 9.44
C PRO A 462 17.28 11.46 8.10
N VAL A 463 18.37 12.02 7.58
CA VAL A 463 18.45 12.71 6.29
C VAL A 463 19.50 12.01 5.42
N GLY A 464 19.20 11.84 4.13
CA GLY A 464 20.10 11.22 3.18
C GLY A 464 20.26 9.71 3.38
N HIS A 465 21.37 9.19 2.85
CA HIS A 465 21.78 7.80 3.05
C HIS A 465 22.72 7.68 4.25
N PRO A 466 22.63 6.59 5.03
CA PRO A 466 23.50 6.36 6.17
C PRO A 466 24.89 5.91 5.73
N ASP A 467 25.88 6.20 6.57
CA ASP A 467 27.17 5.51 6.54
C ASP A 467 27.02 4.08 7.06
N ILE A 468 27.75 3.15 6.46
CA ILE A 468 27.64 1.72 6.75
C ILE A 468 28.95 1.24 7.36
N PHE A 469 28.91 0.86 8.63
CA PHE A 469 30.04 0.30 9.36
C PHE A 469 29.85 -1.20 9.57
N VAL A 470 30.94 -1.98 9.44
CA VAL A 470 30.91 -3.43 9.67
C VAL A 470 32.13 -3.89 10.47
N GLY A 471 31.90 -4.76 11.46
CA GLY A 471 32.99 -5.39 12.22
C GLY A 471 33.74 -4.39 13.12
N LYS A 472 35.06 -4.32 12.96
CA LYS A 472 35.93 -3.50 13.83
C LYS A 472 35.62 -2.01 13.75
N GLU A 473 35.15 -1.53 12.61
CA GLU A 473 34.73 -0.13 12.41
C GLU A 473 33.63 0.28 13.41
N CYS A 474 32.72 -0.65 13.75
CA CYS A 474 31.68 -0.41 14.74
C CYS A 474 32.23 -0.22 16.16
N SER A 475 33.41 -0.76 16.46
CA SER A 475 34.01 -0.68 17.81
C SER A 475 34.52 0.72 18.14
N ASN A 476 34.76 1.54 17.11
CA ASN A 476 35.22 2.92 17.26
C ASN A 476 34.05 3.91 17.43
N LEU A 477 32.80 3.45 17.36
CA LEU A 477 31.62 4.30 17.47
C LEU A 477 31.26 4.56 18.94
N ASP A 478 31.16 5.83 19.28
CA ASP A 478 30.54 6.27 20.54
C ASP A 478 29.01 6.20 20.39
N LEU A 479 28.41 5.11 20.88
CA LEU A 479 26.96 4.88 20.79
C LEU A 479 26.12 5.95 21.51
N SER A 480 26.71 6.72 22.45
CA SER A 480 25.99 7.81 23.12
C SER A 480 25.82 9.06 22.22
N LYS A 481 26.61 9.14 21.15
CA LYS A 481 26.61 10.26 20.18
C LYS A 481 26.20 9.83 18.78
N THR A 482 25.92 8.56 18.58
CA THR A 482 25.62 8.00 17.25
C THR A 482 24.11 7.83 17.09
N ASP A 483 23.52 8.63 16.18
CA ASP A 483 22.14 8.44 15.73
C ASP A 483 22.13 7.39 14.61
N GLY A 484 21.58 6.20 14.85
CA GLY A 484 21.60 5.14 13.84
C GLY A 484 20.89 3.86 14.22
N VAL A 485 21.08 2.84 13.38
CA VAL A 485 20.52 1.50 13.57
C VAL A 485 21.65 0.50 13.68
N ILE A 486 21.66 -0.27 14.76
CA ILE A 486 22.70 -1.26 15.06
C ILE A 486 22.11 -2.66 15.18
N LYS A 487 22.81 -3.64 14.60
CA LYS A 487 22.54 -5.07 14.82
C LYS A 487 23.59 -5.62 15.77
N CYS A 488 23.19 -5.86 17.01
CA CYS A 488 24.09 -6.31 18.07
C CYS A 488 23.41 -7.36 18.98
N LYS A 489 24.21 -8.02 19.82
CA LYS A 489 23.71 -8.82 20.95
C LYS A 489 23.65 -7.90 22.17
N VAL A 490 22.53 -7.94 22.90
CA VAL A 490 22.31 -7.10 24.08
C VAL A 490 22.12 -7.99 25.30
N LEU A 491 22.80 -7.66 26.41
CA LEU A 491 22.51 -8.19 27.73
C LEU A 491 21.55 -7.21 28.43
N PRO A 492 20.25 -7.53 28.59
CA PRO A 492 19.28 -6.58 29.12
C PRO A 492 19.47 -6.37 30.63
N PRO A 493 19.21 -5.15 31.16
CA PRO A 493 19.23 -4.92 32.61
C PRO A 493 18.14 -5.74 33.31
N GLN A 494 18.48 -6.35 34.44
CA GLN A 494 17.57 -7.26 35.16
C GLN A 494 16.58 -6.55 36.11
N THR A 495 16.76 -5.26 36.36
CA THR A 495 16.04 -4.51 37.41
C THR A 495 15.06 -3.46 36.86
N LEU A 496 14.78 -3.47 35.56
CA LEU A 496 13.84 -2.53 34.97
C LEU A 496 12.40 -2.88 35.33
N PHE A 497 11.67 -1.91 35.88
CA PHE A 497 10.21 -2.03 36.09
C PHE A 497 9.46 -2.25 34.77
N HIS A 498 9.98 -1.68 33.68
CA HIS A 498 9.46 -1.84 32.33
C HIS A 498 10.58 -2.21 31.36
N PRO A 499 10.50 -3.35 30.65
CA PRO A 499 11.50 -3.70 29.65
C PRO A 499 11.48 -2.69 28.51
N VAL A 500 12.65 -2.23 28.05
CA VAL A 500 12.75 -1.17 27.03
C VAL A 500 12.78 -1.75 25.61
N LEU A 501 13.43 -2.91 25.43
CA LEU A 501 13.53 -3.57 24.13
C LEU A 501 12.28 -4.41 23.83
N PRO A 502 11.65 -4.22 22.66
CA PRO A 502 10.49 -5.01 22.27
C PRO A 502 10.90 -6.42 21.80
N THR A 503 10.09 -7.42 22.14
CA THR A 503 10.22 -8.79 21.61
C THR A 503 9.13 -9.05 20.58
N LYS A 504 9.50 -9.49 19.38
CA LYS A 504 8.55 -10.09 18.43
C LYS A 504 8.42 -11.56 18.81
N LEU A 505 7.40 -11.90 19.61
CA LEU A 505 6.98 -13.29 19.74
C LEU A 505 6.35 -13.68 18.39
N ASN A 506 6.78 -14.79 17.80
CA ASN A 506 6.37 -15.18 16.45
C ASN A 506 4.86 -15.04 16.26
N LYS A 507 4.46 -14.55 15.08
CA LYS A 507 3.07 -14.54 14.64
C LYS A 507 2.55 -15.98 14.71
N SER A 508 1.64 -16.25 15.64
CA SER A 508 0.69 -17.37 15.56
C SER A 508 -0.15 -17.24 14.29
#